data_AF-A0A7V6LLT5-F1
#
_entry.id   AF-A0A7V6LLT5-F1
#
_cell.length_a   1.000
_cell.length_b   1.000
_cell.length_c   1.000
_cell.angle_alpha   90.00
_cell.angle_beta   90.00
_cell.angle_gamma   90.00
#
_symmetry.space_group_name_H-M   'P 1'
#
loop_
_entity.id
_entity.type
_entity.pdbx_description
1 polymer ?
#
loop_
_entity_poly.entity_id
_entity_poly.type
_entity_poly.pdbx_seq_one_letter_code
_entity_poly.pdbx_strand_id
1 'polypeptide(L)'
;MHKFSQLSVKVKVLVLVVYTVALATLIVLLNVLFQPAIDANYQDYATTPYDENLMVTLKKREKRYIPSTDDADKNKEHSFWDVFMYLTKKDSSAMVVNVHGFLTAVTAEGNLLYKEGKASTWSNTSASFASWSNLGKTSNDYDEKTEEYSKLDNKPIKLYVSIYYEIRNNETGKSDFKNFTYQVEALDLDNIEFDSFEERLIDNETAGKKGYLVNEGELFDLRIERRVSGETSDRIRTYLTAKSIDGISMKHMIVEIYAQVANHPTDTEEYFSDYLLIDSYYGCVNQSTIMPSTNYVEINKIYNISKIYVIAKVLGSDNQEIITKAWVDYQKIKTY
;
A
#
# COMPACT_ATOMS: atom_id res chain seq x y z
N MET A 1 52.82 27.00 8.28
CA MET A 1 53.11 25.60 8.71
C MET A 1 54.14 25.47 9.86
N HIS A 2 54.68 26.55 10.44
CA HIS A 2 55.78 26.44 11.42
C HIS A 2 55.37 26.22 12.90
N LYS A 3 54.09 26.35 13.28
CA LYS A 3 53.63 26.18 14.68
C LYS A 3 53.11 24.77 15.01
N PHE A 4 52.83 23.94 14.01
CA PHE A 4 52.27 22.60 14.22
C PHE A 4 53.34 21.57 14.59
N SER A 5 54.58 21.74 14.11
CA SER A 5 55.68 20.81 14.39
C SER A 5 56.13 20.85 15.86
N GLN A 6 55.87 21.95 16.58
CA GLN A 6 56.24 22.15 18.00
C GLN A 6 55.24 21.57 19.00
N LEU A 7 54.08 21.08 18.56
CA LEU A 7 53.10 20.45 19.44
C LEU A 7 53.54 19.03 19.85
N SER A 8 53.21 18.63 21.08
CA SER A 8 53.46 17.28 21.55
C SER A 8 52.68 16.26 20.70
N VAL A 9 53.21 15.04 20.58
CA VAL A 9 52.60 13.98 19.76
C VAL A 9 51.14 13.73 20.18
N LYS A 10 50.84 13.76 21.49
CA LYS A 10 49.48 13.60 22.02
C LYS A 10 48.53 14.70 21.55
N VAL A 11 48.97 15.95 21.51
CA VAL A 11 48.15 17.08 21.05
C VAL A 11 47.94 17.01 19.53
N LYS A 12 48.96 16.59 18.76
CA LYS A 12 48.83 16.37 17.32
C LYS A 12 47.80 15.28 16.99
N VAL A 13 47.82 14.17 17.72
CA VAL A 13 46.84 13.08 17.57
C VAL A 13 45.44 13.56 17.95
N LEU A 14 45.28 14.30 19.05
CA LEU A 14 43.98 14.86 19.44
C LEU A 14 43.41 15.80 18.36
N VAL A 15 44.24 16.70 17.82
CA VAL A 15 43.81 17.61 16.75
C VAL A 15 43.44 16.85 15.48
N LEU A 16 44.16 15.78 15.15
CA LEU A 16 43.81 14.91 14.03
C LEU A 16 42.44 14.25 14.26
N VAL A 17 42.18 13.68 15.44
CA VAL A 17 40.88 13.05 15.77
C VAL A 17 39.74 14.04 15.68
N VAL A 18 39.89 15.25 16.24
CA VAL A 18 38.87 16.30 16.17
C VAL A 18 38.61 16.72 14.72
N TYR A 19 39.65 16.86 13.91
CA TYR A 19 39.49 17.15 12.48
C TYR A 19 38.78 16.04 11.73
N THR A 20 39.13 14.78 11.98
CA THR A 20 38.50 13.63 11.33
C THR A 20 37.02 13.53 11.69
N VAL A 21 36.67 13.73 12.97
CA VAL A 21 35.27 13.76 13.42
C VAL A 21 34.52 14.94 12.79
N ALA A 22 35.08 16.15 12.85
CA ALA A 22 34.44 17.33 12.25
C ALA A 22 34.24 17.17 10.74
N LEU A 23 35.21 16.60 10.02
CA LEU A 23 35.12 16.33 8.60
C LEU A 23 34.07 15.25 8.29
N ALA A 24 34.04 14.16 9.07
CA ALA A 24 33.01 13.13 8.93
C ALA A 24 31.60 13.70 9.17
N THR A 25 31.45 14.54 10.20
CA THR A 25 30.18 15.21 10.51
C THR A 25 29.76 16.14 9.37
N LEU A 26 30.71 16.91 8.81
CA LEU A 26 30.46 17.80 7.67
C LEU A 26 30.07 17.02 6.41
N ILE A 27 30.72 15.90 6.11
CA ILE A 27 30.37 15.03 4.97
C ILE A 27 28.96 14.46 5.13
N VAL A 28 28.59 13.99 6.33
CA VAL A 28 27.23 13.52 6.61
C VAL A 28 26.22 14.65 6.45
N LEU A 29 26.50 15.84 7.00
CA LEU A 29 25.63 17.00 6.90
C LEU A 29 25.42 17.44 5.44
N LEU A 30 26.50 17.47 4.65
CA LEU A 30 26.45 17.81 3.23
C LEU A 30 25.67 16.76 2.43
N ASN A 31 25.81 15.47 2.74
CA ASN A 31 25.01 14.42 2.11
C ASN A 31 23.51 14.52 2.43
N VAL A 32 23.16 14.93 3.65
CA VAL A 32 21.76 15.17 4.04
C VAL A 32 21.20 16.44 3.38
N LEU A 33 21.99 17.52 3.32
CA LEU A 33 21.56 18.82 2.78
C LEU A 33 21.50 18.87 1.25
N PHE A 34 22.34 18.09 0.56
CA PHE A 34 22.47 18.08 -0.90
C PHE A 34 22.03 16.75 -1.54
N GLN A 35 21.37 15.88 -0.79
CA GLN A 35 20.62 14.79 -1.41
C GLN A 35 19.63 15.42 -2.39
N PRO A 36 19.68 15.08 -3.70
CA PRO A 36 18.67 15.56 -4.63
C PRO A 36 17.30 15.16 -4.07
N ALA A 37 16.43 16.15 -3.86
CA ALA A 37 15.11 15.90 -3.31
C ALA A 37 14.45 14.78 -4.12
N ILE A 38 14.04 13.71 -3.42
CA ILE A 38 13.39 12.54 -4.03
C ILE A 38 12.26 13.01 -4.96
N ASP A 39 11.57 14.08 -4.58
CA ASP A 39 10.50 14.71 -5.35
C ASP A 39 10.89 15.10 -6.78
N ALA A 40 12.12 15.52 -7.07
CA ALA A 40 12.50 16.05 -8.40
C ALA A 40 12.25 15.06 -9.55
N ASN A 41 12.38 13.75 -9.30
CA ASN A 41 12.15 12.70 -10.31
C ASN A 41 10.67 12.27 -10.40
N TYR A 42 9.82 12.74 -9.50
CA TYR A 42 8.41 12.33 -9.40
C TYR A 42 7.41 13.51 -9.46
N GLN A 43 7.87 14.75 -9.67
CA GLN A 43 7.00 15.95 -9.73
C GLN A 43 5.95 15.87 -10.84
N ASP A 44 6.26 15.16 -11.93
CA ASP A 44 5.40 15.07 -13.11
C ASP A 44 4.37 13.93 -13.06
N TYR A 45 4.26 13.23 -11.92
CA TYR A 45 3.27 12.14 -11.77
C TYR A 45 1.87 12.71 -11.54
N ALA A 46 0.92 12.28 -12.38
CA ALA A 46 -0.46 12.73 -12.25
C ALA A 46 -1.18 12.08 -11.06
N THR A 47 -2.16 12.76 -10.49
CA THR A 47 -3.08 12.20 -9.48
C THR A 47 -4.29 11.54 -10.10
N THR A 48 -4.46 11.63 -11.42
CA THR A 48 -5.57 11.01 -12.15
C THR A 48 -5.22 9.56 -12.45
N PRO A 49 -6.03 8.57 -12.03
CA PRO A 49 -5.71 7.15 -12.16
C PRO A 49 -6.05 6.55 -13.54
N TYR A 50 -6.12 7.39 -14.56
CA TYR A 50 -6.49 6.99 -15.91
C TYR A 50 -5.97 7.96 -16.97
N ASP A 51 -5.86 7.48 -18.21
CA ASP A 51 -5.72 8.29 -19.42
C ASP A 51 -6.94 8.08 -20.33
N GLU A 52 -6.85 8.42 -21.61
CA GLU A 52 -7.94 8.22 -22.57
C GLU A 52 -8.24 6.74 -22.92
N ASN A 53 -7.32 5.80 -22.66
CA ASN A 53 -7.42 4.39 -23.04
C ASN A 53 -7.49 3.43 -21.85
N LEU A 54 -6.79 3.73 -20.76
CA LEU A 54 -6.55 2.85 -19.63
C LEU A 54 -6.96 3.48 -18.30
N MET A 55 -7.35 2.63 -17.36
CA MET A 55 -7.58 2.92 -15.95
C MET A 55 -6.69 2.03 -15.10
N VAL A 56 -6.18 2.58 -14.00
CA VAL A 56 -5.37 1.86 -13.01
C VAL A 56 -6.16 1.69 -11.71
N THR A 57 -6.10 0.47 -11.18
CA THR A 57 -6.42 0.19 -9.79
C THR A 57 -5.19 -0.40 -9.11
N LEU A 58 -4.75 0.19 -8.00
CA LEU A 58 -3.74 -0.39 -7.13
C LEU A 58 -4.42 -1.00 -5.92
N LYS A 59 -3.92 -2.17 -5.50
CA LYS A 59 -4.21 -2.73 -4.19
C LYS A 59 -2.95 -2.83 -3.36
N LYS A 60 -2.97 -2.37 -2.13
CA LYS A 60 -1.90 -2.57 -1.14
C LYS A 60 -2.45 -3.33 0.05
N ARG A 61 -1.68 -4.28 0.56
CA ARG A 61 -2.03 -5.05 1.77
C ARG A 61 -0.81 -5.20 2.66
N GLU A 62 -1.07 -5.28 3.95
CA GLU A 62 -0.08 -5.65 4.95
C GLU A 62 -0.27 -7.12 5.32
N LYS A 63 0.83 -7.85 5.44
CA LYS A 63 0.87 -9.21 5.98
C LYS A 63 1.73 -9.19 7.21
N ARG A 64 1.15 -9.57 8.35
CA ARG A 64 1.89 -9.77 9.59
C ARG A 64 2.03 -11.24 9.90
N TYR A 65 3.22 -11.62 10.35
CA TYR A 65 3.48 -12.99 10.78
C TYR A 65 4.46 -12.97 11.94
N ILE A 66 4.38 -14.02 12.75
CA ILE A 66 5.39 -14.37 13.75
C ILE A 66 5.97 -15.72 13.28
N PRO A 67 7.31 -15.85 13.10
CA PRO A 67 7.93 -17.10 12.66
C PRO A 67 7.60 -18.26 13.61
N SER A 68 7.27 -19.44 13.08
CA SER A 68 6.81 -20.59 13.90
C SER A 68 7.91 -21.60 14.26
N THR A 69 9.19 -21.22 14.31
CA THR A 69 10.31 -22.18 14.46
C THR A 69 11.10 -22.00 15.76
N ASP A 70 11.74 -23.09 16.19
CA ASP A 70 12.41 -23.28 17.49
C ASP A 70 13.72 -22.48 17.73
N ASP A 71 14.00 -21.44 16.95
CA ASP A 71 15.17 -20.54 17.10
C ASP A 71 14.87 -19.34 18.02
N ALA A 72 15.91 -18.66 18.55
CA ALA A 72 15.81 -17.55 19.51
C ALA A 72 14.91 -16.35 19.10
N ASP A 73 14.44 -16.31 17.84
CA ASP A 73 13.51 -15.32 17.28
C ASP A 73 12.00 -15.65 17.48
N LYS A 74 11.64 -16.61 18.35
CA LYS A 74 10.29 -17.23 18.45
C LYS A 74 9.07 -16.29 18.58
N ASN A 75 9.24 -15.01 18.85
CA ASN A 75 8.14 -14.11 19.21
C ASN A 75 8.17 -12.76 18.48
N LYS A 76 8.98 -12.60 17.43
CA LYS A 76 9.07 -11.31 16.74
C LYS A 76 8.03 -11.21 15.64
N GLU A 77 7.20 -10.17 15.74
CA GLU A 77 6.28 -9.79 14.68
C GLU A 77 7.08 -9.13 13.54
N HIS A 78 6.66 -9.45 12.32
CA HIS A 78 7.19 -8.87 11.10
C HIS A 78 6.03 -8.52 10.21
N SER A 79 6.14 -7.38 9.52
CA SER A 79 5.17 -6.98 8.50
C SER A 79 5.81 -6.85 7.12
N PHE A 80 5.07 -7.28 6.11
CA PHE A 80 5.41 -7.12 4.69
C PHE A 80 4.26 -6.48 3.94
N TRP A 81 4.59 -5.73 2.88
CA TRP A 81 3.59 -5.08 2.04
C TRP A 81 3.60 -5.68 0.64
N ASP A 82 2.44 -6.13 0.20
CA ASP A 82 2.24 -6.52 -1.19
C ASP A 82 1.46 -5.42 -1.91
N VAL A 83 1.89 -5.10 -3.13
CA VAL A 83 1.17 -4.18 -4.02
C VAL A 83 0.80 -4.88 -5.31
N PHE A 84 -0.46 -4.77 -5.72
CA PHE A 84 -0.98 -5.31 -6.97
C PHE A 84 -1.45 -4.16 -7.85
N MET A 85 -1.17 -4.26 -9.14
CA MET A 85 -1.68 -3.34 -10.14
C MET A 85 -2.61 -4.07 -11.10
N TYR A 86 -3.81 -3.53 -11.25
CA TYR A 86 -4.81 -3.95 -12.21
C TYR A 86 -4.97 -2.84 -13.23
N LEU A 87 -5.00 -3.24 -14.49
CA LEU A 87 -5.32 -2.33 -15.58
C LEU A 87 -6.69 -2.71 -16.15
N THR A 88 -7.45 -1.69 -16.53
CA THR A 88 -8.72 -1.85 -17.25
C THR A 88 -8.77 -0.92 -18.47
N LYS A 89 -9.24 -1.44 -19.60
CA LYS A 89 -9.50 -0.64 -20.81
C LYS A 89 -10.74 0.21 -20.63
N LYS A 90 -10.67 1.47 -21.06
CA LYS A 90 -11.85 2.35 -21.17
C LYS A 90 -12.69 2.01 -22.39
N ASP A 91 -12.03 1.79 -23.52
CA ASP A 91 -12.64 1.33 -24.76
C ASP A 91 -12.26 -0.14 -24.98
N SER A 92 -13.25 -1.03 -24.92
CA SER A 92 -13.05 -2.47 -25.15
C SER A 92 -12.61 -2.81 -26.57
N SER A 93 -12.83 -1.91 -27.54
CA SER A 93 -12.43 -2.10 -28.94
C SER A 93 -10.95 -1.79 -29.20
N ALA A 94 -10.29 -1.05 -28.30
CA ALA A 94 -8.88 -0.69 -28.44
C ALA A 94 -7.95 -1.90 -28.25
N MET A 95 -7.09 -2.15 -29.24
CA MET A 95 -6.04 -3.17 -29.16
C MET A 95 -4.81 -2.61 -28.44
N VAL A 96 -4.81 -2.72 -27.11
CA VAL A 96 -3.67 -2.39 -26.25
C VAL A 96 -2.64 -3.54 -26.27
N VAL A 97 -1.41 -3.24 -26.66
CA VAL A 97 -0.30 -4.21 -26.73
C VAL A 97 0.97 -3.65 -26.06
N ASN A 98 1.95 -4.52 -25.81
CA ASN A 98 3.27 -4.16 -25.27
C ASN A 98 3.19 -3.28 -24.02
N VAL A 99 2.51 -3.77 -22.98
CA VAL A 99 2.30 -3.00 -21.74
C VAL A 99 3.40 -3.29 -20.73
N HIS A 100 4.09 -2.23 -20.31
CA HIS A 100 5.18 -2.25 -19.35
C HIS A 100 4.83 -1.35 -18.17
N GLY A 101 4.83 -1.88 -16.95
CA GLY A 101 4.46 -1.14 -15.75
C GLY A 101 5.58 -1.11 -14.72
N PHE A 102 5.79 0.06 -14.15
CA PHE A 102 6.82 0.35 -13.16
C PHE A 102 6.14 0.83 -11.88
N LEU A 103 6.58 0.32 -10.73
CA LEU A 103 6.13 0.78 -9.42
C LEU A 103 7.34 1.21 -8.59
N THR A 104 7.27 2.44 -8.11
CA THR A 104 8.15 2.95 -7.05
C THR A 104 7.31 3.26 -5.82
N ALA A 105 7.77 2.80 -4.66
CA ALA A 105 7.25 3.19 -3.36
C ALA A 105 8.25 4.08 -2.63
N VAL A 106 7.73 5.12 -1.97
CA VAL A 106 8.46 5.88 -0.94
C VAL A 106 8.00 5.39 0.43
N THR A 107 8.96 5.09 1.30
CA THR A 107 8.69 4.66 2.67
C THR A 107 8.55 5.85 3.63
N ALA A 108 8.06 5.60 4.83
CA ALA A 108 7.99 6.62 5.89
C ALA A 108 9.36 7.25 6.20
N GLU A 109 10.44 6.47 6.12
CA GLU A 109 11.82 6.95 6.32
C GLU A 109 12.45 7.58 5.06
N GLY A 110 11.68 7.73 3.96
CA GLY A 110 12.16 8.30 2.70
C GLY A 110 12.95 7.32 1.83
N ASN A 111 12.97 6.02 2.14
CA ASN A 111 13.61 5.02 1.29
C ASN A 111 12.81 4.81 0.00
N LEU A 112 13.51 4.52 -1.10
CA LEU A 112 12.90 4.19 -2.39
C LEU A 112 12.94 2.68 -2.61
N LEU A 113 11.76 2.08 -2.77
CA LEU A 113 11.61 0.67 -3.11
C LEU A 113 11.06 0.57 -4.54
N TYR A 114 11.72 -0.21 -5.37
CA TYR A 114 11.38 -0.29 -6.80
C TYR A 114 11.12 -1.74 -7.22
N LYS A 115 10.07 -1.94 -8.01
CA LYS A 115 9.88 -3.16 -8.80
C LYS A 115 9.26 -2.88 -10.17
N GLU A 116 9.57 -3.77 -11.12
CA GLU A 116 9.07 -3.75 -12.49
C GLU A 116 8.13 -4.94 -12.75
N GLY A 117 7.14 -4.76 -13.64
CA GLY A 117 6.30 -5.82 -14.17
C GLY A 117 6.12 -5.69 -15.70
N LYS A 118 6.11 -6.80 -16.43
CA LYS A 118 5.95 -6.83 -17.91
C LYS A 118 4.83 -7.77 -18.32
N ALA A 119 3.99 -7.36 -19.28
CA ALA A 119 3.03 -8.25 -19.95
C ALA A 119 3.05 -8.03 -21.48
N SER A 120 3.15 -9.13 -22.24
CA SER A 120 3.42 -9.09 -23.69
C SER A 120 2.17 -8.86 -24.57
N THR A 121 0.97 -9.20 -24.11
CA THR A 121 -0.27 -8.96 -24.91
C THR A 121 -1.49 -8.91 -24.01
N TRP A 122 -2.38 -7.92 -24.20
CA TRP A 122 -3.57 -7.73 -23.37
C TRP A 122 -4.86 -7.67 -24.21
N SER A 123 -5.54 -8.81 -24.31
CA SER A 123 -6.79 -8.96 -25.06
C SER A 123 -8.05 -8.67 -24.23
N ASN A 124 -8.02 -8.86 -22.92
CA ASN A 124 -9.18 -8.73 -22.04
C ASN A 124 -9.50 -7.27 -21.67
N THR A 125 -10.77 -6.99 -21.30
CA THR A 125 -11.21 -5.67 -20.83
C THR A 125 -10.53 -5.26 -19.52
N SER A 126 -10.30 -6.21 -18.62
CA SER A 126 -9.60 -6.01 -17.33
C SER A 126 -8.69 -7.20 -17.03
N ALA A 127 -7.52 -6.96 -16.43
CA ALA A 127 -6.62 -8.02 -15.98
C ALA A 127 -5.75 -7.58 -14.79
N SER A 128 -5.39 -8.55 -13.94
CA SER A 128 -4.24 -8.39 -13.04
C SER A 128 -3.01 -8.22 -13.90
N PHE A 129 -2.35 -7.07 -13.79
CA PHE A 129 -1.23 -6.73 -14.64
C PHE A 129 0.10 -7.06 -13.98
N ALA A 130 0.28 -6.63 -12.73
CA ALA A 130 1.50 -6.89 -11.97
C ALA A 130 1.18 -7.17 -10.50
N SER A 131 2.02 -8.00 -9.90
CA SER A 131 2.01 -8.31 -8.47
C SER A 131 3.42 -8.14 -7.94
N TRP A 132 3.59 -7.23 -6.99
CA TRP A 132 4.85 -6.97 -6.32
C TRP A 132 4.72 -7.42 -4.88
N SER A 133 5.05 -8.69 -4.65
CA SER A 133 5.11 -9.24 -3.31
C SER A 133 6.34 -8.74 -2.55
N ASN A 134 6.16 -8.52 -1.25
CA ASN A 134 7.18 -8.06 -0.31
C ASN A 134 7.90 -6.78 -0.80
N LEU A 135 7.13 -5.79 -1.28
CA LEU A 135 7.66 -4.51 -1.74
C LEU A 135 8.35 -3.75 -0.59
N GLY A 136 7.81 -3.86 0.63
CA GLY A 136 8.40 -3.33 1.86
C GLY A 136 8.44 -4.39 2.97
N LYS A 137 9.28 -4.15 3.98
CA LYS A 137 9.41 -4.95 5.21
C LYS A 137 9.63 -4.01 6.40
N THR A 138 8.97 -4.30 7.52
CA THR A 138 9.20 -3.64 8.79
C THR A 138 9.49 -4.72 9.81
N SER A 139 10.61 -4.57 10.51
CA SER A 139 11.09 -5.54 11.50
C SER A 139 11.87 -4.86 12.61
N ASN A 140 11.74 -5.44 13.79
CA ASN A 140 12.50 -5.07 14.96
C ASN A 140 13.42 -6.25 15.35
N ASP A 141 14.70 -6.16 14.97
CA ASP A 141 15.65 -7.26 15.08
C ASP A 141 16.67 -6.95 16.20
N TYR A 142 16.58 -7.67 17.32
CA TYR A 142 17.56 -7.61 18.42
C TYR A 142 18.89 -8.27 18.03
N ASP A 143 20.00 -7.57 18.22
CA ASP A 143 21.36 -8.10 18.10
C ASP A 143 21.88 -8.52 19.47
N GLU A 144 22.00 -9.84 19.70
CA GLU A 144 22.49 -10.40 20.96
C GLU A 144 23.94 -10.00 21.30
N LYS A 145 24.74 -9.57 20.32
CA LYS A 145 26.14 -9.16 20.54
C LYS A 145 26.26 -7.72 21.01
N THR A 146 25.38 -6.85 20.53
CA THR A 146 25.37 -5.43 20.91
C THR A 146 24.36 -5.13 22.01
N GLU A 147 23.44 -6.08 22.28
CA GLU A 147 22.28 -5.89 23.15
C GLU A 147 21.37 -4.73 22.69
N GLU A 148 21.38 -4.45 21.38
CA GLU A 148 20.63 -3.35 20.77
C GLU A 148 19.58 -3.87 19.79
N TYR A 149 18.48 -3.13 19.67
CA TYR A 149 17.47 -3.34 18.64
C TYR A 149 17.82 -2.57 17.37
N SER A 150 17.77 -3.25 16.24
CA SER A 150 17.82 -2.65 14.92
C SER A 150 16.42 -2.55 14.34
N LYS A 151 15.99 -1.31 14.05
CA LYS A 151 14.70 -1.01 13.44
C LYS A 151 14.85 -0.89 11.93
N LEU A 152 14.00 -1.60 11.21
CA LEU A 152 13.77 -1.40 9.79
C LEU A 152 12.31 -0.97 9.61
N ASP A 153 12.03 0.22 9.10
CA ASP A 153 10.66 0.59 8.69
C ASP A 153 10.58 0.98 7.22
N ASN A 154 10.20 0.00 6.40
CA ASN A 154 9.96 0.21 4.98
C ASN A 154 8.48 0.13 4.60
N LYS A 155 7.57 0.56 5.48
CA LYS A 155 6.14 0.72 5.17
C LYS A 155 5.97 1.69 3.98
N PRO A 156 5.39 1.25 2.85
CA PRO A 156 5.09 2.13 1.71
C PRO A 156 3.97 3.13 2.05
N ILE A 157 4.30 4.42 2.03
CA ILE A 157 3.35 5.52 2.29
C ILE A 157 2.91 6.24 1.02
N LYS A 158 3.75 6.25 -0.02
CA LYS A 158 3.41 6.84 -1.32
C LYS A 158 3.83 5.91 -2.45
N LEU A 159 2.98 5.79 -3.46
CA LEU A 159 3.16 4.90 -4.60
C LEU A 159 3.17 5.73 -5.89
N TYR A 160 4.13 5.44 -6.76
CA TYR A 160 4.30 6.04 -8.06
C TYR A 160 4.31 4.95 -9.12
N VAL A 161 3.43 5.09 -10.11
CA VAL A 161 3.23 4.14 -11.19
C VAL A 161 3.48 4.81 -12.52
N SER A 162 4.26 4.15 -13.38
CA SER A 162 4.43 4.54 -14.78
C SER A 162 4.11 3.34 -15.67
N ILE A 163 3.28 3.56 -16.69
CA ILE A 163 2.82 2.53 -17.61
C ILE A 163 3.09 2.99 -19.03
N TYR A 164 3.86 2.20 -19.76
CA TYR A 164 4.11 2.39 -21.18
C TYR A 164 3.34 1.34 -21.97
N TYR A 165 2.67 1.73 -23.03
CA TYR A 165 1.89 0.81 -23.85
C TYR A 165 1.75 1.30 -25.29
N GLU A 166 1.24 0.42 -26.17
CA GLU A 166 0.93 0.75 -27.55
C GLU A 166 -0.56 0.56 -27.85
N ILE A 167 -1.14 1.46 -28.63
CA ILE A 167 -2.45 1.27 -29.28
C ILE A 167 -2.22 0.85 -30.72
N ARG A 168 -2.61 -0.38 -31.07
CA ARG A 168 -2.54 -0.88 -32.44
C ARG A 168 -3.86 -0.62 -33.17
N ASN A 169 -3.77 0.00 -34.34
CA ASN A 169 -4.89 0.10 -35.26
C ASN A 169 -5.00 -1.19 -36.09
N ASN A 170 -6.12 -1.90 -35.97
CA ASN A 170 -6.32 -3.20 -36.61
C ASN A 170 -6.43 -3.12 -38.14
N GLU A 171 -6.86 -1.98 -38.70
CA GLU A 171 -7.05 -1.81 -40.14
C GLU A 171 -5.75 -1.47 -40.86
N THR A 172 -4.87 -0.70 -40.21
CA THR A 172 -3.64 -0.17 -40.80
C THR A 172 -2.37 -0.83 -40.28
N GLY A 173 -2.46 -1.59 -39.18
CA GLY A 173 -1.31 -2.21 -38.50
C GLY A 173 -0.36 -1.24 -37.81
N LYS A 174 -0.66 0.06 -37.80
CA LYS A 174 0.16 1.09 -37.13
C LYS A 174 -0.03 1.05 -35.61
N SER A 175 1.06 1.27 -34.88
CA SER A 175 1.05 1.44 -33.42
C SER A 175 1.28 2.90 -33.04
N ASP A 176 0.59 3.37 -32.00
CA ASP A 176 0.86 4.64 -31.31
C ASP A 176 1.35 4.36 -29.88
N PHE A 177 2.48 4.93 -29.50
CA PHE A 177 3.10 4.73 -28.19
C PHE A 177 2.54 5.71 -27.17
N LYS A 178 2.23 5.21 -25.98
CA LYS A 178 1.63 5.98 -24.89
C LYS A 178 2.38 5.75 -23.59
N ASN A 179 2.36 6.78 -22.74
CA ASN A 179 2.86 6.74 -21.38
C ASN A 179 1.81 7.36 -20.46
N PHE A 180 1.57 6.68 -19.35
CA PHE A 180 0.65 7.11 -18.31
C PHE A 180 1.34 7.02 -16.95
N THR A 181 1.26 8.10 -16.16
CA THR A 181 1.81 8.16 -14.81
C THR A 181 0.71 8.39 -13.79
N TYR A 182 0.83 7.75 -12.64
CA TYR A 182 -0.11 7.89 -11.53
C TYR A 182 0.62 7.88 -10.20
N GLN A 183 0.31 8.84 -9.32
CA GLN A 183 0.74 8.81 -7.92
C GLN A 183 -0.45 8.73 -6.98
N VAL A 184 -0.25 8.02 -5.88
CA VAL A 184 -1.18 7.99 -4.76
C VAL A 184 -0.46 7.89 -3.43
N GLU A 185 -1.04 8.53 -2.43
CA GLU A 185 -0.57 8.49 -1.05
C GLU A 185 -1.55 7.67 -0.21
N ALA A 186 -1.01 6.86 0.69
CA ALA A 186 -1.77 6.14 1.69
C ALA A 186 -2.41 7.12 2.68
N LEU A 187 -3.45 6.70 3.39
CA LEU A 187 -3.92 7.54 4.49
C LEU A 187 -2.88 7.54 5.61
N ASP A 188 -2.70 8.72 6.19
CA ASP A 188 -1.87 8.91 7.36
C ASP A 188 -2.59 8.36 8.59
N LEU A 189 -2.17 7.16 9.00
CA LEU A 189 -2.79 6.38 10.07
C LEU A 189 -2.73 7.11 11.42
N ASP A 190 -1.64 7.85 11.66
CA ASP A 190 -1.39 8.51 12.95
C ASP A 190 -2.33 9.70 13.18
N ASN A 191 -2.94 10.19 12.09
CA ASN A 191 -3.89 11.31 12.10
C ASN A 191 -5.36 10.86 11.91
N ILE A 192 -5.66 9.56 12.08
CA ILE A 192 -7.03 9.03 11.98
C ILE A 192 -7.66 8.87 13.37
N GLU A 193 -8.73 9.62 13.62
CA GLU A 193 -9.57 9.48 14.82
C GLU A 193 -10.58 8.33 14.67
N PHE A 194 -10.15 7.08 14.86
CA PHE A 194 -10.99 5.89 14.68
C PHE A 194 -12.24 5.85 15.56
N ASP A 195 -12.20 6.44 16.76
CA ASP A 195 -13.35 6.50 17.68
C ASP A 195 -14.51 7.36 17.15
N SER A 196 -14.26 8.22 16.16
CA SER A 196 -15.28 9.06 15.52
C SER A 196 -16.11 8.33 14.46
N PHE A 197 -15.77 7.07 14.13
CA PHE A 197 -16.36 6.37 13.01
C PHE A 197 -17.77 5.88 13.33
N GLU A 198 -18.64 5.88 12.33
CA GLU A 198 -20.02 5.41 12.49
C GLU A 198 -20.07 3.87 12.48
N GLU A 199 -20.80 3.27 13.43
CA GLU A 199 -21.12 1.84 13.35
C GLU A 199 -22.03 1.61 12.14
N ARG A 200 -21.63 0.69 11.25
CA ARG A 200 -22.46 0.23 10.14
C ARG A 200 -22.84 -1.23 10.34
N LEU A 201 -23.98 -1.60 9.77
CA LEU A 201 -24.44 -2.98 9.76
C LEU A 201 -23.87 -3.73 8.57
N ILE A 202 -23.80 -5.06 8.72
CA ILE A 202 -23.50 -5.98 7.62
C ILE A 202 -24.81 -6.66 7.21
N ASP A 203 -25.23 -6.45 5.97
CA ASP A 203 -26.31 -7.21 5.36
C ASP A 203 -25.81 -8.62 5.01
N ASN A 204 -26.48 -9.60 5.61
CA ASN A 204 -26.19 -11.02 5.49
C ASN A 204 -27.24 -11.79 4.65
N GLU A 205 -28.22 -11.10 4.07
CA GLU A 205 -29.38 -11.68 3.39
C GLU A 205 -29.50 -11.31 1.90
N THR A 206 -28.76 -10.31 1.41
CA THR A 206 -28.83 -9.90 0.00
C THR A 206 -28.46 -11.01 -1.00
N ALA A 207 -29.44 -11.36 -1.87
CA ALA A 207 -29.29 -12.09 -3.14
C ALA A 207 -28.32 -13.29 -3.17
N GLY A 208 -28.24 -14.07 -2.08
CA GLY A 208 -27.36 -15.24 -1.97
C GLY A 208 -25.88 -14.93 -1.76
N LYS A 209 -25.50 -13.65 -1.60
CA LYS A 209 -24.14 -13.19 -1.33
C LYS A 209 -24.11 -12.52 0.05
N LYS A 210 -23.46 -13.15 1.03
CA LYS A 210 -23.37 -12.67 2.42
C LYS A 210 -22.25 -11.64 2.60
N GLY A 211 -22.39 -10.70 3.54
CA GLY A 211 -21.29 -9.88 4.04
C GLY A 211 -21.19 -8.47 3.47
N TYR A 212 -22.29 -7.83 3.03
CA TYR A 212 -22.23 -6.48 2.48
C TYR A 212 -22.28 -5.42 3.58
N LEU A 213 -21.38 -4.44 3.52
CA LEU A 213 -21.51 -3.23 4.31
C LEU A 213 -22.76 -2.47 3.85
N VAL A 214 -23.63 -2.10 4.79
CA VAL A 214 -24.80 -1.27 4.49
C VAL A 214 -24.35 0.18 4.29
N ASN A 215 -24.15 0.56 3.02
CA ASN A 215 -23.60 1.85 2.62
C ASN A 215 -24.45 2.53 1.53
N GLU A 216 -25.73 2.76 1.86
CA GLU A 216 -26.69 3.42 0.97
C GLU A 216 -26.22 4.82 0.56
N GLY A 217 -26.44 5.18 -0.72
CA GLY A 217 -26.06 6.50 -1.24
C GLY A 217 -24.59 6.63 -1.66
N GLU A 218 -23.78 5.59 -1.52
CA GLU A 218 -22.37 5.61 -1.92
C GLU A 218 -22.13 5.07 -3.33
N LEU A 219 -21.12 5.61 -4.03
CA LEU A 219 -20.73 5.19 -5.38
C LEU A 219 -20.01 3.81 -5.43
N PHE A 220 -20.12 3.02 -4.36
CA PHE A 220 -19.60 1.66 -4.30
C PHE A 220 -20.44 0.77 -3.37
N ASP A 221 -20.35 -0.55 -3.56
CA ASP A 221 -20.61 -1.57 -2.53
C ASP A 221 -19.28 -2.05 -1.96
N LEU A 222 -19.24 -2.36 -0.67
CA LEU A 222 -18.15 -3.12 -0.09
C LEU A 222 -18.68 -4.41 0.54
N ARG A 223 -18.18 -5.55 0.07
CA ARG A 223 -18.43 -6.85 0.66
C ARG A 223 -17.22 -7.31 1.45
N ILE A 224 -17.45 -7.73 2.69
CA ILE A 224 -16.44 -8.28 3.61
C ILE A 224 -16.89 -9.68 4.01
N GLU A 225 -16.09 -10.68 3.68
CA GLU A 225 -16.32 -12.07 4.10
C GLU A 225 -15.28 -12.48 5.14
N ARG A 226 -15.74 -13.20 6.15
CA ARG A 226 -14.88 -13.98 7.04
C ARG A 226 -14.86 -15.43 6.55
N ARG A 227 -13.69 -16.02 6.39
CA ARG A 227 -13.51 -17.45 6.14
C ARG A 227 -12.71 -18.06 7.26
N VAL A 228 -13.31 -19.04 7.94
CA VAL A 228 -12.64 -19.86 8.95
C VAL A 228 -12.22 -21.16 8.24
N SER A 229 -10.93 -21.32 7.92
CA SER A 229 -10.42 -22.58 7.35
C SER A 229 -9.75 -23.43 8.41
N GLY A 230 -10.46 -24.45 8.89
CA GLY A 230 -10.00 -25.34 9.96
C GLY A 230 -9.83 -24.60 11.29
N GLU A 231 -9.11 -25.20 12.23
CA GLU A 231 -8.86 -24.57 13.51
C GLU A 231 -7.87 -23.41 13.44
N THR A 232 -7.06 -23.26 12.37
CA THR A 232 -5.76 -22.56 12.43
C THR A 232 -5.68 -21.20 11.73
N SER A 233 -6.69 -20.74 10.99
CA SER A 233 -6.60 -19.45 10.26
C SER A 233 -7.95 -18.76 10.08
N ASP A 234 -8.01 -17.48 10.47
CA ASP A 234 -9.06 -16.56 10.05
C ASP A 234 -8.58 -15.83 8.79
N ARG A 235 -9.43 -15.81 7.76
CA ARG A 235 -9.15 -15.13 6.48
C ARG A 235 -10.23 -14.10 6.23
N ILE A 236 -9.82 -12.85 6.04
CA ILE A 236 -10.73 -11.79 5.58
C ILE A 236 -10.59 -11.64 4.07
N ARG A 237 -11.72 -11.51 3.38
CA ARG A 237 -11.79 -11.16 1.96
C ARG A 237 -12.63 -9.92 1.80
N THR A 238 -12.18 -9.02 0.95
CA THR A 238 -12.92 -7.81 0.61
C THR A 238 -13.20 -7.78 -0.89
N TYR A 239 -14.36 -7.27 -1.26
CA TYR A 239 -14.75 -7.04 -2.64
C TYR A 239 -15.41 -5.67 -2.71
N LEU A 240 -14.75 -4.74 -3.38
CA LEU A 240 -15.37 -3.47 -3.75
C LEU A 240 -16.28 -3.72 -4.96
N THR A 241 -17.34 -2.96 -5.19
CA THR A 241 -18.06 -2.94 -6.49
C THR A 241 -18.43 -1.50 -6.79
N ALA A 242 -18.00 -0.97 -7.95
CA ALA A 242 -18.36 0.39 -8.34
C ALA A 242 -19.86 0.48 -8.65
N LYS A 243 -20.51 1.57 -8.23
CA LYS A 243 -21.90 1.90 -8.53
C LYS A 243 -21.99 3.23 -9.28
N SER A 244 -23.18 3.45 -9.85
CA SER A 244 -23.62 4.76 -10.28
C SER A 244 -24.90 5.13 -9.56
N ILE A 245 -24.99 6.38 -9.08
CA ILE A 245 -26.17 6.93 -8.41
C ILE A 245 -26.58 8.18 -9.15
N ASP A 246 -27.82 8.24 -9.61
CA ASP A 246 -28.37 9.40 -10.34
C ASP A 246 -27.50 9.85 -11.53
N GLY A 247 -26.86 8.88 -12.21
CA GLY A 247 -25.96 9.13 -13.35
C GLY A 247 -24.54 9.58 -12.97
N ILE A 248 -24.25 9.75 -11.68
CA ILE A 248 -22.91 10.04 -11.15
C ILE A 248 -22.15 8.72 -11.05
N SER A 249 -20.91 8.71 -11.56
CA SER A 249 -20.01 7.56 -11.55
C SER A 249 -18.73 7.88 -10.80
N MET A 250 -18.12 6.90 -10.14
CA MET A 250 -16.81 7.04 -9.53
C MET A 250 -15.70 7.34 -10.57
N LYS A 251 -14.93 8.41 -10.34
CA LYS A 251 -13.73 8.80 -11.12
C LYS A 251 -12.44 8.36 -10.44
N HIS A 252 -12.38 8.47 -9.12
CA HIS A 252 -11.20 8.17 -8.33
C HIS A 252 -11.63 7.70 -6.94
N MET A 253 -10.89 6.77 -6.36
CA MET A 253 -11.09 6.27 -5.02
C MET A 253 -9.78 6.06 -4.30
N ILE A 254 -9.85 6.28 -2.99
CA ILE A 254 -8.90 5.81 -1.98
C ILE A 254 -9.76 5.11 -0.94
N VAL A 255 -9.75 3.78 -0.92
CA VAL A 255 -10.45 2.98 0.09
C VAL A 255 -9.42 2.17 0.85
N GLU A 256 -9.40 2.30 2.17
CA GLU A 256 -8.52 1.52 3.04
C GLU A 256 -9.35 0.82 4.12
N ILE A 257 -9.04 -0.46 4.32
CA ILE A 257 -9.77 -1.35 5.23
C ILE A 257 -8.79 -1.84 6.27
N TYR A 258 -9.04 -1.48 7.52
CA TYR A 258 -8.20 -1.80 8.65
C TYR A 258 -8.89 -2.79 9.58
N ALA A 259 -8.15 -3.76 10.09
CA ALA A 259 -8.59 -4.56 11.23
C ALA A 259 -7.93 -4.01 12.49
N GLN A 260 -8.71 -3.79 13.54
CA GLN A 260 -8.14 -3.58 14.87
C GLN A 260 -7.73 -4.93 15.43
N VAL A 261 -6.43 -5.06 15.70
CA VAL A 261 -5.79 -6.25 16.22
C VAL A 261 -5.19 -5.95 17.59
N ALA A 262 -5.18 -6.94 18.47
CA ALA A 262 -4.26 -6.89 19.60
C ALA A 262 -2.87 -7.31 19.11
N ASN A 263 -1.89 -6.41 19.21
CA ASN A 263 -0.49 -6.74 18.93
C ASN A 263 0.02 -7.86 19.84
N HIS A 264 1.10 -8.51 19.43
CA HIS A 264 1.68 -9.58 20.22
C HIS A 264 2.17 -9.05 21.60
N PRO A 265 2.03 -9.80 22.71
CA PRO A 265 2.47 -9.33 24.03
C PRO A 265 3.95 -8.98 24.16
N THR A 266 4.79 -9.39 23.21
CA THR A 266 6.20 -9.02 23.17
C THR A 266 6.49 -7.75 22.38
N ASP A 267 5.50 -7.16 21.72
CA ASP A 267 5.59 -5.80 21.18
C ASP A 267 5.33 -4.79 22.30
N THR A 268 6.29 -4.65 23.22
CA THR A 268 6.16 -3.76 24.38
C THR A 268 6.46 -2.30 24.07
N GLU A 269 6.90 -2.01 22.85
CA GLU A 269 7.30 -0.66 22.41
C GLU A 269 6.31 -0.05 21.40
N GLU A 270 5.14 -0.68 21.22
CA GLU A 270 4.12 -0.23 20.25
C GLU A 270 4.69 -0.08 18.83
N TYR A 271 5.59 -1.00 18.47
CA TYR A 271 6.32 -0.93 17.21
C TYR A 271 5.41 -1.18 16.01
N PHE A 272 4.44 -2.08 16.18
CA PHE A 272 3.40 -2.31 15.20
C PHE A 272 2.15 -1.52 15.56
N SER A 273 1.42 -1.03 14.56
CA SER A 273 0.14 -0.39 14.81
C SER A 273 -0.91 -1.41 15.26
N ASP A 274 -1.79 -1.05 16.20
CA ASP A 274 -3.00 -1.81 16.53
C ASP A 274 -3.98 -1.93 15.32
N TYR A 275 -3.71 -1.21 14.23
CA TYR A 275 -4.50 -1.25 13.00
C TYR A 275 -3.70 -1.90 11.87
N LEU A 276 -4.16 -3.09 11.48
CA LEU A 276 -3.60 -3.87 10.38
C LEU A 276 -4.29 -3.51 9.05
N LEU A 277 -3.54 -3.09 8.03
CA LEU A 277 -4.12 -2.83 6.70
C LEU A 277 -4.48 -4.15 5.98
N ILE A 278 -5.76 -4.50 5.99
CA ILE A 278 -6.28 -5.74 5.40
C ILE A 278 -6.30 -5.68 3.87
N ASP A 279 -6.87 -4.61 3.34
CA ASP A 279 -6.87 -4.34 1.90
C ASP A 279 -6.99 -2.83 1.68
N SER A 280 -6.52 -2.39 0.52
CA SER A 280 -6.75 -1.03 0.06
C SER A 280 -6.99 -1.02 -1.43
N TYR A 281 -7.70 -0.01 -1.89
CA TYR A 281 -8.07 0.20 -3.27
C TYR A 281 -7.77 1.65 -3.61
N TYR A 282 -6.81 1.87 -4.49
CA TYR A 282 -6.47 3.19 -4.99
C TYR A 282 -6.71 3.25 -6.49
N GLY A 283 -7.21 4.39 -6.98
CA GLY A 283 -7.34 4.65 -8.42
C GLY A 283 -8.78 4.63 -8.90
N CYS A 284 -9.08 3.97 -10.02
CA CYS A 284 -10.44 3.89 -10.56
C CYS A 284 -10.83 2.44 -10.79
N VAL A 285 -12.13 2.13 -10.72
CA VAL A 285 -12.64 0.82 -11.13
C VAL A 285 -13.73 0.96 -12.17
N ASN A 286 -13.74 0.05 -13.13
CA ASN A 286 -14.81 -0.02 -14.12
C ASN A 286 -16.09 -0.59 -13.48
N GLN A 287 -17.22 0.05 -13.75
CA GLN A 287 -18.57 -0.34 -13.32
C GLN A 287 -18.94 -1.79 -13.65
N SER A 288 -18.30 -2.37 -14.67
CA SER A 288 -18.60 -3.70 -15.19
C SER A 288 -17.98 -4.86 -14.39
N THR A 289 -16.93 -4.59 -13.61
CA THR A 289 -16.10 -5.66 -13.05
C THR A 289 -15.31 -5.18 -11.85
N ILE A 290 -15.55 -5.81 -10.69
CA ILE A 290 -14.47 -6.18 -9.77
C ILE A 290 -14.33 -7.69 -9.81
N MET A 291 -13.35 -8.15 -10.59
CA MET A 291 -12.59 -9.33 -10.20
C MET A 291 -11.12 -8.96 -10.09
N PRO A 292 -10.62 -8.76 -8.88
CA PRO A 292 -9.21 -8.80 -8.60
C PRO A 292 -9.01 -9.72 -7.42
N SER A 293 -8.83 -11.01 -7.73
CA SER A 293 -8.32 -12.07 -6.85
C SER A 293 -8.99 -12.19 -5.47
N THR A 294 -9.62 -13.33 -5.19
CA THR A 294 -9.78 -13.84 -3.82
C THR A 294 -8.40 -13.89 -3.16
N ASN A 295 -8.03 -12.82 -2.47
CA ASN A 295 -6.75 -12.70 -1.82
C ASN A 295 -7.02 -12.56 -0.35
N TYR A 296 -6.52 -13.55 0.38
CA TYR A 296 -6.70 -13.71 1.80
C TYR A 296 -5.54 -13.01 2.51
N VAL A 297 -5.85 -12.26 3.56
CA VAL A 297 -4.86 -12.01 4.61
C VAL A 297 -4.92 -13.23 5.52
N GLU A 298 -3.84 -13.99 5.63
CA GLU A 298 -3.72 -14.99 6.70
C GLU A 298 -3.45 -14.21 7.96
N ILE A 299 -4.50 -14.05 8.74
CA ILE A 299 -4.37 -13.58 10.10
C ILE A 299 -4.17 -14.88 10.89
N ASN A 300 -2.91 -15.22 11.14
CA ASN A 300 -2.58 -16.33 12.03
C ASN A 300 -3.28 -16.11 13.39
N LYS A 301 -3.59 -17.19 14.11
CA LYS A 301 -4.28 -17.21 15.43
C LYS A 301 -3.79 -16.21 16.49
N ILE A 302 -2.65 -15.58 16.27
CA ILE A 302 -2.01 -14.68 17.22
C ILE A 302 -2.79 -13.37 17.35
N TYR A 303 -3.38 -12.89 16.25
CA TYR A 303 -4.11 -11.62 16.27
C TYR A 303 -5.60 -11.85 16.49
N ASN A 304 -6.11 -11.29 17.59
CA ASN A 304 -7.54 -11.22 17.86
C ASN A 304 -8.11 -9.95 17.23
N ILE A 305 -9.09 -10.09 16.35
CA ILE A 305 -9.75 -8.97 15.66
C ILE A 305 -11.04 -8.60 16.39
N SER A 306 -11.19 -7.33 16.75
CA SER A 306 -12.41 -6.80 17.38
C SER A 306 -13.32 -6.10 16.38
N LYS A 307 -12.76 -5.20 15.56
CA LYS A 307 -13.48 -4.32 14.64
C LYS A 307 -12.79 -4.26 13.30
N ILE A 308 -13.58 -4.04 12.26
CA ILE A 308 -13.09 -3.66 10.93
C ILE A 308 -13.48 -2.21 10.68
N TYR A 309 -12.50 -1.38 10.35
CA TYR A 309 -12.67 0.02 9.99
C TYR A 309 -12.52 0.18 8.48
N VAL A 310 -13.36 1.03 7.90
CA VAL A 310 -13.39 1.36 6.48
C VAL A 310 -13.30 2.87 6.35
N ILE A 311 -12.31 3.33 5.59
CA ILE A 311 -12.18 4.73 5.18
C ILE A 311 -12.24 4.75 3.67
N ALA A 312 -13.19 5.48 3.10
CA ALA A 312 -13.28 5.69 1.68
C ALA A 312 -13.31 7.19 1.37
N LYS A 313 -12.46 7.63 0.47
CA LYS A 313 -12.55 8.94 -0.19
C LYS A 313 -12.80 8.67 -1.66
N VAL A 314 -13.97 9.07 -2.16
CA VAL A 314 -14.42 8.78 -3.52
C VAL A 314 -14.79 10.07 -4.23
N LEU A 315 -14.18 10.32 -5.38
CA LEU A 315 -14.49 11.44 -6.25
C LEU A 315 -15.49 11.01 -7.33
N GLY A 316 -16.66 11.64 -7.36
CA GLY A 316 -17.71 11.43 -8.35
C GLY A 316 -17.45 12.14 -9.68
N SER A 317 -18.22 11.78 -10.72
CA SER A 317 -18.12 12.38 -12.05
C SER A 317 -18.58 13.84 -12.09
N ASP A 318 -19.37 14.26 -11.12
CA ASP A 318 -19.77 15.63 -10.80
C ASP A 318 -18.68 16.43 -10.03
N ASN A 319 -17.54 15.79 -9.76
CA ASN A 319 -16.41 16.32 -8.97
C ASN A 319 -16.74 16.54 -7.49
N GLN A 320 -17.78 15.92 -6.95
CA GLN A 320 -18.01 15.90 -5.50
C GLN A 320 -17.20 14.78 -4.86
N GLU A 321 -16.57 15.09 -3.72
CA GLU A 321 -15.89 14.10 -2.89
C GLU A 321 -16.84 13.58 -1.81
N ILE A 322 -16.96 12.26 -1.73
CA ILE A 322 -17.70 11.54 -0.70
C ILE A 322 -16.67 10.88 0.22
N ILE A 323 -16.76 11.20 1.51
CA ILE A 323 -15.92 10.59 2.55
C ILE A 323 -16.78 9.68 3.41
N THR A 324 -16.45 8.39 3.43
CA THR A 324 -17.05 7.40 4.33
C THR A 324 -16.03 7.04 5.40
N LYS A 325 -16.45 7.08 6.66
CA LYS A 325 -15.71 6.59 7.82
C LYS A 325 -16.64 5.71 8.64
N ALA A 326 -16.43 4.40 8.56
CA ALA A 326 -17.32 3.43 9.16
C ALA A 326 -16.55 2.33 9.88
N TRP A 327 -17.14 1.76 10.92
CA TRP A 327 -16.65 0.52 11.51
C TRP A 327 -17.77 -0.52 11.59
N VAL A 328 -17.37 -1.79 11.58
CA VAL A 328 -18.28 -2.91 11.80
C VAL A 328 -17.68 -3.85 12.84
N ASP A 329 -18.55 -4.44 13.64
CA ASP A 329 -18.17 -5.50 14.57
C ASP A 329 -17.73 -6.75 13.79
N TYR A 330 -16.50 -7.19 14.00
CA TYR A 330 -15.93 -8.34 13.30
C TYR A 330 -16.74 -9.62 13.52
N GLN A 331 -17.33 -9.80 14.70
CA GLN A 331 -18.12 -11.00 15.02
C GLN A 331 -19.50 -11.00 14.33
N LYS A 332 -19.98 -9.84 13.88
CA LYS A 332 -21.22 -9.74 13.09
C LYS A 332 -21.00 -10.06 11.60
N ILE A 333 -19.74 -10.17 11.15
CA ILE A 333 -19.40 -10.58 9.79
C ILE A 333 -19.58 -12.09 9.67
N LYS A 334 -20.51 -12.52 8.82
CA LYS A 334 -20.85 -13.93 8.66
C LYS A 334 -19.70 -14.73 8.05
N THR A 335 -19.47 -15.92 8.61
CA THR A 335 -18.50 -16.88 8.10
C THR A 335 -19.03 -17.57 6.83
N TYR A 336 -18.14 -17.76 5.84
CA TYR A 336 -18.37 -18.58 4.65
C TYR A 336 -17.58 -19.88 4.69
#